data_AF-A0A3P7KVR0-F1
#
_entry.id   AF-A0A3P7KVR0-F1
#
_cell.length_a   1.000
_cell.length_b   1.000
_cell.length_c   1.000
_cell.angle_alpha   90.00
_cell.angle_beta   90.00
_cell.angle_gamma   90.00
#
_symmetry.space_group_name_H-M   'P 1'
#
loop_
_entity.id
_entity.type
_entity.pdbx_description
1 polymer ?
#
loop_
_entity_poly.entity_id
_entity_poly.type
_entity_poly.pdbx_seq_one_letter_code
_entity_poly.pdbx_strand_id
1 'polypeptide(L)'
;MNAEDDDLLYVEETLEEVLFGNASSSPEPISEVTPTFVSVPALVEELEHLKKNLQHAQELLCETEATNATLVDQSRLLKEEIRRLQRNEQRLNHVENTEYLKNIIIKFLSPERVSGERQQLIPILSTMLQLSPEEIESLNRAAAQDDATVSRESDNSWGTLLRWGRLN
;
A
#
# COMPACT_ATOMS: atom_id res chain seq x y z
N MET A 1 49.75 20.22 -2.59
CA MET A 1 48.44 20.74 -3.04
C MET A 1 48.47 20.68 -4.55
N ASN A 2 47.88 19.71 -5.25
CA ASN A 2 46.86 18.69 -4.97
C ASN A 2 47.31 17.41 -5.71
N ALA A 3 47.24 16.18 -5.18
CA ALA A 3 46.09 15.45 -4.62
C ALA A 3 45.05 15.10 -5.69
N GLU A 4 44.85 13.79 -5.88
CA GLU A 4 43.69 13.13 -6.51
C GLU A 4 43.57 13.36 -8.04
N ASP A 5 43.55 12.37 -8.94
CA ASP A 5 42.81 11.10 -8.93
C ASP A 5 43.57 10.03 -9.75
N ASP A 6 44.14 9.03 -9.06
CA ASP A 6 44.44 7.73 -9.68
C ASP A 6 43.11 6.97 -9.69
N ASP A 7 42.36 7.13 -10.79
CA ASP A 7 41.18 6.35 -11.10
C ASP A 7 41.65 4.90 -11.40
N LEU A 8 41.93 4.16 -10.33
CA LEU A 8 42.00 2.70 -10.36
C LEU A 8 40.62 2.20 -10.73
N LEU A 9 40.35 2.14 -12.02
CA LEU A 9 39.29 1.33 -12.61
C LEU A 9 39.53 -0.11 -12.15
N TYR A 10 38.89 -0.46 -11.02
CA TYR A 10 38.62 -1.84 -10.64
C TYR A 10 37.71 -2.40 -11.73
N VAL A 11 38.34 -2.90 -12.79
CA VAL A 11 37.67 -3.77 -13.75
C VAL A 11 37.44 -5.06 -12.99
N GLU A 12 36.19 -5.28 -12.56
CA GLU A 12 35.75 -6.58 -12.05
C GLU A 12 35.97 -7.58 -13.19
N GLU A 13 37.07 -8.33 -13.12
CA GLU A 13 37.27 -9.50 -13.98
C GLU A 13 36.07 -10.41 -13.78
N THR A 14 35.37 -10.71 -14.87
CA THR A 14 34.19 -11.55 -14.79
C THR A 14 34.60 -12.94 -14.32
N LEU A 15 33.74 -13.61 -13.54
CA LEU A 15 34.06 -14.93 -13.00
C LEU A 15 34.42 -15.94 -14.11
N GLU A 16 33.82 -15.79 -15.30
CA GLU A 16 34.16 -16.59 -16.49
C GLU A 16 35.58 -16.34 -16.98
N GLU A 17 36.10 -15.12 -16.88
CA GLU A 17 37.43 -14.73 -17.34
C GLU A 17 38.54 -15.34 -16.46
N VAL A 18 38.31 -15.39 -15.14
CA VAL A 18 39.20 -16.04 -14.17
C VAL A 18 39.15 -17.57 -14.30
N LEU A 19 37.96 -18.13 -14.56
CA LEU A 19 37.78 -19.59 -14.65
C LEU A 19 38.28 -20.20 -15.96
N PHE A 20 38.09 -19.48 -17.08
CA PHE A 20 38.28 -20.05 -18.42
C PHE A 20 39.42 -19.39 -19.21
N GLY A 21 39.95 -18.25 -18.76
CA GLY A 21 40.95 -17.48 -19.49
C GLY A 21 40.39 -16.91 -20.79
N ASN A 22 40.94 -15.77 -21.24
CA ASN A 22 40.46 -15.07 -22.42
C ASN A 22 40.46 -15.99 -23.66
N ALA A 23 39.28 -16.34 -24.17
CA ALA A 23 39.07 -17.30 -25.25
C ALA A 23 39.56 -16.82 -26.65
N SER A 24 40.41 -15.79 -26.68
CA SER A 24 40.83 -15.08 -27.88
C SER A 24 42.28 -15.37 -28.32
N SER A 25 42.99 -16.34 -27.72
CA SER A 25 44.30 -16.75 -28.23
C SER A 25 44.15 -17.73 -29.41
N SER A 26 44.44 -17.23 -30.61
CA SER A 26 44.59 -17.98 -31.85
C SER A 26 45.53 -19.20 -31.69
N PRO A 27 45.26 -20.35 -32.32
CA PRO A 27 46.07 -21.55 -32.17
C PRO A 27 47.38 -21.41 -32.96
N GLU A 28 48.50 -21.24 -32.25
CA GLU A 28 49.85 -21.42 -32.80
C GLU A 28 50.23 -22.92 -32.86
N PRO A 29 51.14 -23.31 -33.78
CA PRO A 29 51.32 -24.70 -34.22
C PRO A 29 51.92 -25.57 -33.12
N ILE A 30 51.42 -26.81 -33.06
CA ILE A 30 51.77 -27.88 -32.13
C ILE A 30 53.26 -28.23 -32.29
N SER A 31 54.12 -27.63 -31.46
CA SER A 31 55.48 -28.11 -31.20
C SER A 31 55.49 -28.85 -29.87
N GLU A 32 55.78 -30.16 -29.96
CA GLU A 32 56.27 -31.01 -28.86
C GLU A 32 55.47 -30.98 -27.55
N VAL A 33 54.51 -31.90 -27.45
CA VAL A 33 53.95 -32.35 -26.17
C VAL A 33 55.07 -33.07 -25.40
N THR A 34 55.91 -32.31 -24.72
CA THR A 34 56.56 -32.83 -23.52
C THR A 34 55.43 -33.11 -22.53
N PRO A 35 55.30 -34.33 -21.99
CA PRO A 35 54.39 -34.53 -20.88
C PRO A 35 54.98 -33.73 -19.74
N THR A 36 54.42 -32.56 -19.45
CA THR A 36 54.70 -31.84 -18.21
C THR A 36 54.34 -32.83 -17.11
N PHE A 37 55.33 -33.51 -16.56
CA PHE A 37 55.14 -34.45 -15.46
C PHE A 37 54.80 -33.59 -14.25
N VAL A 38 53.52 -33.23 -14.12
CA VAL A 38 53.02 -32.53 -12.95
C VAL A 38 53.31 -33.45 -11.79
N SER A 39 54.22 -33.01 -10.93
CA SER A 39 54.67 -33.84 -9.81
C SER A 39 53.46 -34.16 -8.92
N VAL A 40 53.34 -35.42 -8.49
CA VAL A 40 52.31 -35.88 -7.54
C VAL A 40 52.08 -34.90 -6.36
N PRO A 41 53.10 -34.28 -5.73
CA PRO A 41 52.87 -33.29 -4.68
C PRO A 41 52.12 -32.03 -5.14
N ALA A 42 52.33 -31.55 -6.38
CA ALA A 42 51.60 -30.40 -6.92
C ALA A 42 50.11 -30.71 -7.12
N LEU A 43 49.77 -31.93 -7.56
CA LEU A 43 48.38 -32.38 -7.67
C LEU A 43 47.70 -32.52 -6.30
N VAL A 44 48.45 -32.91 -5.27
CA VAL A 44 47.94 -33.00 -3.90
C VAL A 44 47.66 -31.61 -3.33
N GLU A 45 48.55 -30.64 -3.56
CA GLU A 45 48.35 -29.25 -3.17
C GLU A 45 47.13 -28.64 -3.87
N GLU A 46 46.97 -28.90 -5.16
CA GLU A 46 45.81 -28.46 -5.94
C GLU A 46 44.50 -29.12 -5.45
N LEU A 47 44.53 -30.41 -5.09
CA LEU A 47 43.40 -31.07 -4.45
C LEU A 47 43.06 -30.48 -3.08
N GLU A 48 44.05 -30.15 -2.27
CA GLU A 48 43.83 -29.50 -0.98
C GLU A 48 43.23 -28.10 -1.15
N HIS A 49 43.68 -27.35 -2.16
CA HIS A 49 43.13 -26.06 -2.52
C HIS A 49 41.67 -26.17 -2.98
N LEU A 50 41.37 -27.09 -3.91
CA LEU A 50 40.01 -27.36 -4.37
C LEU A 50 39.08 -27.79 -3.23
N LYS A 51 39.58 -28.62 -2.30
CA LYS A 51 38.81 -29.05 -1.12
C LYS A 51 38.48 -27.87 -0.20
N LYS A 52 39.43 -26.96 0.05
CA LYS A 52 39.19 -25.74 0.84
C LYS A 52 38.16 -24.83 0.16
N ASN A 53 38.27 -24.65 -1.16
CA ASN A 53 37.32 -23.82 -1.91
C ASN A 53 35.92 -24.42 -1.90
N LEU A 54 35.81 -25.75 -2.01
CA LEU A 54 34.54 -26.45 -1.89
C LEU A 54 33.92 -26.28 -0.50
N GLN A 55 34.72 -26.40 0.57
CA GLN A 55 34.25 -26.15 1.93
C GLN A 55 33.74 -24.71 2.10
N HIS A 56 34.49 -23.73 1.61
CA HIS A 56 34.07 -22.34 1.67
C HIS A 56 32.77 -22.07 0.89
N ALA A 57 32.64 -22.64 -0.32
CA ALA A 57 31.42 -22.53 -1.11
C ALA A 57 30.21 -23.19 -0.41
N GLN A 58 30.42 -24.30 0.31
CA GLN A 58 29.37 -24.93 1.11
C GLN A 58 28.94 -24.07 2.30
N GLU A 59 29.88 -23.43 2.99
CA GLU A 59 29.58 -22.50 4.08
C GLU A 59 28.77 -21.30 3.58
N LEU A 60 29.20 -20.68 2.49
CA LEU A 60 28.46 -19.60 1.84
C LEU A 60 27.07 -20.05 1.40
N LEU A 61 26.93 -21.25 0.83
CA LEU A 61 25.64 -21.80 0.44
C LEU A 61 24.71 -21.93 1.66
N CYS A 62 25.20 -22.53 2.75
CA CYS A 62 24.43 -22.66 4.00
C CYS A 62 24.00 -21.29 4.56
N GLU A 63 24.89 -20.30 4.53
CA GLU A 63 24.56 -18.94 4.97
C GLU A 63 23.50 -18.28 4.06
N THR A 64 23.63 -18.44 2.74
CA THR A 64 22.62 -17.93 1.80
C THR A 64 21.28 -18.64 1.94
N GLU A 65 21.26 -19.94 2.23
CA GLU A 65 20.03 -20.70 2.48
C GLU A 65 19.36 -20.24 3.79
N ALA A 66 20.14 -20.06 4.85
CA ALA A 66 19.65 -19.56 6.13
C ALA A 66 19.06 -18.15 6.00
N THR A 67 19.77 -17.24 5.34
CA THR A 67 19.28 -15.87 5.10
C THR A 67 18.03 -15.87 4.23
N ASN A 68 17.99 -16.69 3.17
CA ASN A 68 16.80 -16.83 2.33
C ASN A 68 15.58 -17.33 3.13
N ALA A 69 15.75 -18.31 4.02
CA ALA A 69 14.69 -18.78 4.90
C ALA A 69 14.13 -17.63 5.78
N THR A 70 15.01 -16.81 6.36
CA THR A 70 14.57 -15.64 7.14
C THR A 70 13.82 -14.61 6.29
N LEU A 71 14.26 -14.35 5.06
CA LEU A 71 13.60 -13.42 4.15
C LEU A 71 12.22 -13.91 3.72
N VAL A 72 12.06 -15.21 3.47
CA VAL A 72 10.77 -15.83 3.18
C VAL A 72 9.80 -15.66 4.36
N ASP A 73 10.28 -15.87 5.59
CA ASP A 73 9.48 -15.67 6.79
C ASP A 73 9.08 -14.21 6.99
N GLN A 74 10.01 -13.27 6.84
CA GLN A 74 9.72 -11.84 6.89
C GLN A 74 8.70 -11.44 5.82
N SER A 75 8.86 -11.92 4.59
CA SER A 75 7.91 -11.67 3.50
C SER A 75 6.50 -12.18 3.85
N ARG A 76 6.42 -13.37 4.45
CA ARG A 76 5.15 -13.95 4.91
C ARG A 76 4.51 -13.08 6.01
N LEU A 77 5.28 -12.66 7.00
CA LEU A 77 4.80 -11.81 8.09
C LEU A 77 4.33 -10.45 7.59
N LEU A 78 5.11 -9.80 6.72
CA LEU A 78 4.74 -8.52 6.11
C LEU A 78 3.45 -8.63 5.28
N LYS A 79 3.29 -9.69 4.50
CA LYS A 79 2.05 -9.94 3.75
C LYS A 79 0.85 -10.08 4.67
N GLU A 80 0.98 -10.78 5.80
CA GLU A 80 -0.11 -10.92 6.76
C GLU A 80 -0.43 -9.59 7.47
N GLU A 81 0.60 -8.81 7.79
CA GLU A 81 0.44 -7.50 8.39
C GLU A 81 -0.28 -6.52 7.46
N ILE A 82 0.05 -6.53 6.15
CA ILE A 82 -0.68 -5.75 5.14
C ILE A 82 -2.16 -6.14 5.12
N ARG A 83 -2.48 -7.44 5.11
CA ARG A 83 -3.88 -7.92 5.13
C ARG A 83 -4.61 -7.50 6.42
N ARG A 84 -3.91 -7.52 7.55
CA ARG A 84 -4.44 -7.07 8.85
C ARG A 84 -4.75 -5.58 8.82
N LEU A 85 -3.83 -4.76 8.31
CA LEU A 85 -3.99 -3.32 8.18
C LEU A 85 -5.14 -2.97 7.23
N GLN A 86 -5.25 -3.64 6.08
CA GLN A 86 -6.38 -3.44 5.15
C GLN A 86 -7.74 -3.74 5.79
N ARG A 87 -7.86 -4.84 6.56
CA ARG A 87 -9.08 -5.13 7.30
C ARG A 87 -9.38 -4.08 8.36
N ASN A 88 -8.36 -3.54 9.01
CA ASN A 88 -8.53 -2.49 10.00
C ASN A 88 -8.97 -1.17 9.36
N GLU A 89 -8.38 -0.81 8.23
CA GLU A 89 -8.76 0.35 7.42
C GLU A 89 -10.21 0.24 6.94
N GLN A 90 -10.64 -0.92 6.43
CA GLN A 90 -12.04 -1.16 6.08
C GLN A 90 -12.97 -0.95 7.28
N ARG A 91 -12.61 -1.47 8.46
CA ARG A 91 -13.38 -1.26 9.69
C ARG A 91 -13.42 0.22 10.08
N LEU A 92 -12.30 0.93 10.00
CA LEU A 92 -12.24 2.37 10.30
C LEU A 92 -13.08 3.18 9.32
N ASN A 93 -12.99 2.90 8.02
CA ASN A 93 -13.84 3.52 7.00
C ASN A 93 -15.32 3.26 7.27
N HIS A 94 -15.70 2.02 7.63
CA HIS A 94 -17.07 1.74 8.02
C HIS A 94 -17.50 2.50 9.28
N VAL A 95 -16.65 2.58 10.30
CA VAL A 95 -16.92 3.32 11.54
C VAL A 95 -17.07 4.83 11.25
N GLU A 96 -16.16 5.42 10.48
CA GLU A 96 -16.22 6.83 10.06
C GLU A 96 -17.50 7.10 9.26
N ASN A 97 -17.81 6.23 8.30
CA ASN A 97 -19.04 6.30 7.51
C ASN A 97 -20.28 6.24 8.41
N THR A 98 -20.28 5.39 9.46
CA THR A 98 -21.39 5.31 10.41
C THR A 98 -21.50 6.54 11.33
N GLU A 99 -20.40 7.13 11.76
CA GLU A 99 -20.42 8.37 12.55
C GLU A 99 -20.90 9.55 11.70
N TYR A 100 -20.47 9.64 10.44
CA TYR A 100 -21.01 10.60 9.50
C TYR A 100 -22.51 10.40 9.31
N LEU A 101 -22.96 9.17 9.02
CA LEU A 101 -24.37 8.84 8.88
C LEU A 101 -25.19 9.22 10.12
N LYS A 102 -24.68 8.92 11.32
CA LYS A 102 -25.30 9.34 12.60
C LYS A 102 -25.46 10.86 12.67
N ASN A 103 -24.44 11.62 12.29
CA ASN A 103 -24.53 13.08 12.27
C ASN A 103 -25.58 13.59 11.27
N ILE A 104 -25.69 12.95 10.09
CA ILE A 104 -26.71 13.28 9.10
C ILE A 104 -28.11 12.95 9.62
N ILE A 105 -28.30 11.79 10.26
CA ILE A 105 -29.58 11.41 10.89
C ILE A 105 -29.97 12.40 11.98
N ILE A 106 -29.03 12.79 12.86
CA ILE A 106 -29.28 13.76 13.92
C ILE A 106 -29.69 15.12 13.32
N LYS A 107 -29.01 15.58 12.26
CA LYS A 107 -29.38 16.82 11.57
C LYS A 107 -30.77 16.72 10.93
N PHE A 108 -31.07 15.59 10.29
CA PHE A 108 -32.36 15.34 9.64
C PHE A 108 -33.53 15.33 10.64
N LEU A 109 -33.33 14.78 11.83
CA LEU A 109 -34.35 14.76 12.89
C LEU A 109 -34.45 16.07 13.68
N SER A 110 -33.41 16.91 13.65
CA SER A 110 -33.40 18.18 14.37
C SER A 110 -34.38 19.18 13.72
N PRO A 111 -34.85 20.19 14.47
CA PRO A 111 -35.63 21.28 13.91
C PRO A 111 -34.83 22.00 12.82
N GLU A 112 -35.46 22.25 11.68
CA GLU A 112 -34.79 22.95 10.58
C GLU A 112 -34.41 24.37 10.99
N ARG A 113 -33.15 24.74 10.73
CA ARG A 113 -32.66 26.10 10.96
C ARG A 113 -32.77 26.96 9.71
N VAL A 114 -32.80 26.30 8.55
CA VAL A 114 -32.90 26.89 7.21
C VAL A 114 -33.93 26.08 6.43
N SER A 115 -34.86 26.74 5.73
CA SER A 115 -35.87 26.05 4.93
C SER A 115 -35.22 25.19 3.85
N GLY A 116 -35.69 23.95 3.70
CA GLY A 116 -35.17 22.98 2.73
C GLY A 116 -33.89 22.25 3.16
N GLU A 117 -33.43 22.39 4.40
CA GLU A 117 -32.27 21.65 4.92
C GLU A 117 -32.51 20.13 4.84
N ARG A 118 -33.68 19.63 5.22
CA ARG A 118 -33.96 18.18 5.16
C ARG A 118 -33.97 17.64 3.74
N GLN A 119 -34.49 18.40 2.78
CA GLN A 119 -34.50 18.00 1.36
C GLN A 119 -33.07 17.83 0.81
N GLN A 120 -32.13 18.66 1.26
CA GLN A 120 -30.71 18.54 0.88
C GLN A 120 -30.02 17.32 1.51
N LEU A 121 -30.50 16.84 2.67
CA LEU A 121 -29.95 15.66 3.34
C LEU A 121 -30.46 14.32 2.75
N ILE A 122 -31.59 14.31 2.04
CA ILE A 122 -32.19 13.09 1.45
C ILE A 122 -31.24 12.39 0.45
N PRO A 123 -30.58 13.08 -0.50
CA PRO A 123 -29.60 12.45 -1.37
C PRO A 123 -28.43 11.80 -0.61
N ILE A 124 -27.98 12.43 0.48
CA ILE A 124 -26.89 11.91 1.32
C ILE A 124 -27.33 10.64 2.06
N LEU A 125 -28.55 10.64 2.61
CA LEU A 125 -29.14 9.45 3.24
C LEU A 125 -29.36 8.32 2.22
N SER A 126 -29.80 8.66 1.01
CA SER A 126 -29.99 7.70 -0.09
C SER A 126 -28.69 6.99 -0.47
N THR A 127 -27.58 7.71 -0.60
CA THR A 127 -26.29 7.09 -0.94
C THR A 127 -25.68 6.30 0.22
N MET A 128 -25.80 6.80 1.46
CA MET A 128 -25.24 6.16 2.65
C MET A 128 -25.98 4.89 3.07
N LEU A 129 -27.31 4.86 2.93
CA LEU A 129 -28.17 3.73 3.32
C LEU A 129 -28.61 2.86 2.14
N GLN A 130 -28.26 3.23 0.90
CA GLN A 130 -28.70 2.56 -0.33
C GLN A 130 -30.23 2.43 -0.40
N LEU A 131 -30.93 3.54 -0.16
CA LEU A 131 -32.38 3.56 -0.10
C LEU A 131 -33.01 3.25 -1.47
N SER A 132 -34.10 2.52 -1.45
CA SER A 132 -34.95 2.28 -2.61
C SER A 132 -35.71 3.56 -3.03
N PRO A 133 -36.17 3.66 -4.29
CA PRO A 133 -36.95 4.82 -4.75
C PRO A 133 -38.22 5.07 -3.91
N GLU A 134 -38.88 4.00 -3.44
CA GLU A 134 -40.07 4.11 -2.57
C GLU A 134 -39.74 4.76 -1.21
N GLU A 135 -38.61 4.38 -0.60
CA GLU A 135 -38.13 4.95 0.66
C GLU A 135 -37.71 6.41 0.49
N ILE A 136 -37.11 6.76 -0.65
CA ILE A 136 -36.74 8.14 -0.99
C ILE A 136 -38.00 9.02 -1.13
N GLU A 137 -39.04 8.54 -1.79
CA GLU A 137 -40.33 9.25 -1.87
C GLU A 137 -40.96 9.46 -0.50
N SER A 138 -40.87 8.45 0.38
CA SER A 138 -41.37 8.55 1.75
C SER A 138 -40.65 9.65 2.54
N LEU A 139 -39.32 9.73 2.44
CA LEU A 139 -38.53 10.79 3.08
C LEU A 139 -38.84 12.18 2.51
N ASN A 140 -39.05 12.30 1.19
CA ASN A 140 -39.43 13.56 0.56
C ASN A 140 -40.79 14.06 1.06
N ARG A 141 -41.77 13.15 1.20
CA ARG A 141 -43.09 13.50 1.78
C ARG A 141 -42.96 13.96 3.23
N ALA A 142 -42.15 13.26 4.04
CA ALA A 142 -41.92 13.62 5.43
C ALA A 142 -41.23 14.99 5.57
N ALA A 143 -40.23 15.27 4.73
CA ALA A 143 -39.55 16.57 4.72
C ALA A 143 -40.49 17.72 4.30
N ALA A 144 -41.33 17.51 3.28
CA ALA A 144 -42.29 18.51 2.82
C ALA A 144 -43.41 18.80 3.84
N GLN A 145 -43.80 17.80 4.64
CA GLN A 145 -44.83 17.97 5.67
C GLN A 145 -44.37 18.86 6.82
N ASP A 146 -43.09 18.81 7.20
CA ASP A 146 -42.55 19.62 8.29
C ASP A 146 -42.29 21.10 7.88
N ASP A 147 -41.90 21.35 6.63
CA ASP A 147 -41.83 22.72 6.08
C ASP A 147 -43.21 23.43 6.16
N ALA A 148 -44.30 22.68 5.93
CA ALA A 148 -45.66 23.20 5.94
C ALA A 148 -46.20 23.47 7.36
N THR A 149 -45.73 22.75 8.38
CA THR A 149 -46.13 22.98 9.78
C THR A 149 -45.43 24.22 10.35
N VAL A 150 -44.13 24.39 10.07
CA VAL A 150 -43.34 25.57 10.51
C VAL A 150 -43.85 26.86 9.87
N SER A 151 -44.17 26.83 8.58
CA SER A 151 -44.74 27.99 7.86
C SER A 151 -46.10 28.43 8.44
N ARG A 152 -46.92 27.47 8.90
CA ARG A 152 -48.25 27.74 9.44
C ARG A 152 -48.23 28.31 10.86
N GLU A 153 -47.23 27.97 11.67
CA GLU A 153 -47.05 28.55 13.01
C GLU A 153 -46.47 29.97 12.96
N SER A 154 -45.55 30.22 12.03
CA SER A 154 -44.93 31.54 11.85
C SER A 154 -45.89 32.59 11.26
N ASP A 155 -46.72 32.23 10.27
CA ASP A 155 -47.75 33.14 9.72
C ASP A 155 -48.85 33.50 10.74
N ASN A 156 -49.21 32.57 11.62
CA ASN A 156 -50.23 32.79 12.65
C ASN A 156 -49.74 33.68 13.81
N SER A 157 -48.43 33.69 14.07
CA SER A 157 -47.81 34.48 15.14
C SER A 157 -47.74 35.97 14.78
N TRP A 158 -47.36 36.31 13.55
CA TRP A 158 -47.33 37.70 13.07
C TRP A 158 -48.71 38.26 12.73
N GLY A 159 -49.62 37.44 12.18
CA GLY A 159 -50.99 37.85 11.85
C GLY A 159 -51.84 38.25 13.08
N THR A 160 -51.52 37.73 14.27
CA THR A 160 -52.22 38.08 15.51
C THR A 160 -51.78 39.44 16.03
N LEU A 161 -50.49 39.79 15.95
CA LEU A 161 -49.98 41.09 16.39
C LEU A 161 -50.46 42.25 15.50
N LEU A 162 -50.57 42.03 14.18
CA LEU A 162 -51.09 43.04 13.25
C LEU A 162 -52.59 43.32 13.41
N ARG A 163 -53.34 42.42 14.04
CA ARG A 163 -54.78 42.59 14.32
C ARG A 163 -55.06 43.60 15.43
N TRP A 164 -54.15 43.74 16.41
CA TRP A 164 -54.31 44.67 17.54
C TRP A 164 -53.89 46.11 17.21
N GLY A 165 -53.12 46.33 16.15
CA GLY A 165 -52.64 47.66 15.73
C GLY A 165 -53.63 48.50 14.91
N ARG A 166 -54.83 47.98 14.59
CA ARG A 166 -55.81 48.64 13.70
C ARG A 166 -57.01 49.27 14.42
N LEU A 167 -56.98 49.33 15.75
CA LEU A 167 -57.89 50.14 16.56
C LEU A 167 -57.13 51.37 17.07
N ASN A 168 -57.08 52.42 16.26
CA ASN A 168 -56.95 53.82 16.65
C ASN A 168 -57.44 54.69 15.49
#